data_AF-A0A9P6E6Y0-F1
#
_entry.id   AF-A0A9P6E6Y0-F1
#
_cell.length_a   1.000
_cell.length_b   1.000
_cell.length_c   1.000
_cell.angle_alpha   90.00
_cell.angle_beta   90.00
_cell.angle_gamma   90.00
#
_symmetry.space_group_name_H-M   'P 1'
#
loop_
_entity.id
_entity.type
_entity.pdbx_description
1 polymer ?
#
loop_
_entity_poly.entity_id
_entity_poly.type
_entity_poly.pdbx_seq_one_letter_code
_entity_poly.pdbx_strand_id
1 'polypeptide(L)'
;MSASPQAKTSNKPLLPGFGRPLNYFPKKDQPDFVGKLFPNALTASDIYFARTRQVLSQHRMLPIAVRELVMLQFMNSVTDKPDWHLNLNDDEISTRWKQEVISSGVDMTEKMADYCIDELRNLATIHAAEAPVIVFPGHVVKSDTAVSSELHKALQETVATFEAATPKGFKNWCPGSNEIIWDIVDPSLWPLVYGRSRVLLEGQIASLEDCIDRCGQGEVPPVPPDEETTDFGELRFSWGPESTSKAYSNKFQWLPCEVDISGRRSRIVSYINNLHPQETRVYDLIGELVDASIPLWNMTLTPFSEEYRPYKLRIPYLEVAYDPDPASGPESEGPQREIDESDWDYKDRRDEWIRATRMLVFPEPRKFEPLTTPLYFDLKKAFGARGLQVVVKLTNIELTPEKPKYEGESWHLEGHLNEHIVATSIYHYSSENITTPTMAFRQQIDNEHFDGKVIYGPDDSDWLLHIFGCEEDGPAVQELGSVDAKEGRLLHSQIFFNLELSGHRKIVALFLVDPHIKVISTANVPCQQQEWWWEKIMTTDKTRPAVEVKGVRPSVSQVPIELQEGILQDVDFPFDLEQAKELRLELIEERKTFALKSSKAFVQTDISLTQYVQ
;
A
#
# COMPACT_ATOMS: atom_id res chain seq x y z
N MET A 1 51.25 4.15 32.60
CA MET A 1 50.73 4.36 31.24
C MET A 1 49.96 3.11 30.85
N SER A 2 48.70 3.00 31.26
CA SER A 2 47.81 1.93 30.84
C SER A 2 47.13 2.38 29.55
N ALA A 3 47.37 1.67 28.46
CA ALA A 3 46.69 1.90 27.20
C ALA A 3 45.18 1.68 27.39
N SER A 4 44.38 2.69 27.04
CA SER A 4 42.93 2.56 26.90
C SER A 4 42.63 1.48 25.85
N PRO A 5 41.65 0.59 26.07
CA PRO A 5 41.22 -0.33 25.04
C PRO A 5 40.60 0.48 23.90
N GLN A 6 41.19 0.34 22.70
CA GLN A 6 40.58 0.80 21.46
C GLN A 6 39.17 0.21 21.39
N ALA A 7 38.16 1.08 21.35
CA ALA A 7 36.79 0.67 21.05
C ALA A 7 36.82 -0.05 19.70
N LYS A 8 36.45 -1.34 19.68
CA LYS A 8 36.20 -2.07 18.44
C LYS A 8 35.12 -1.29 17.69
N THR A 9 35.47 -0.65 16.58
CA THR A 9 34.50 -0.17 15.60
C THR A 9 33.66 -1.37 15.21
N SER A 10 32.35 -1.34 15.51
CA SER A 10 31.47 -2.46 15.20
C SER A 10 31.38 -2.58 13.68
N ASN A 11 31.79 -3.72 13.12
CA ASN A 11 31.67 -4.02 11.68
C ASN A 11 30.22 -4.35 11.25
N LYS A 12 29.22 -3.98 12.06
CA LYS A 12 27.81 -4.24 11.75
C LYS A 12 27.34 -3.26 10.68
N PRO A 13 26.53 -3.70 9.70
CA PRO A 13 25.89 -2.79 8.77
C PRO A 13 25.09 -1.76 9.57
N LEU A 14 25.02 -0.51 9.13
CA LEU A 14 24.22 0.52 9.79
C LEU A 14 22.78 0.55 9.26
N LEU A 15 22.00 -0.51 9.53
CA LEU A 15 20.62 -0.69 9.07
C LEU A 15 19.62 -0.77 10.25
N PRO A 16 18.34 -0.39 10.08
CA PRO A 16 17.31 -0.62 11.10
C PRO A 16 17.23 -2.10 11.49
N GLY A 17 17.18 -2.38 12.78
CA GLY A 17 17.15 -3.74 13.33
C GLY A 17 18.51 -4.45 13.41
N PHE A 18 19.55 -3.94 12.73
CA PHE A 18 20.91 -4.45 12.88
C PHE A 18 21.94 -3.34 12.68
N GLY A 19 22.53 -2.88 13.79
CA GLY A 19 23.44 -1.73 13.83
C GLY A 19 22.74 -0.40 14.11
N ARG A 20 21.43 -0.32 13.88
CA ARG A 20 20.54 0.78 14.32
C ARG A 20 19.27 0.21 14.99
N PRO A 21 18.57 1.01 15.82
CA PRO A 21 17.26 0.61 16.36
C PRO A 21 16.24 0.28 15.27
N LEU A 22 15.22 -0.53 15.56
CA LEU A 22 14.13 -0.83 14.61
C LEU A 22 13.43 0.44 14.13
N ASN A 23 13.07 1.33 15.06
CA ASN A 23 12.38 2.58 14.80
C ASN A 23 13.33 3.73 14.42
N TYR A 24 14.42 3.40 13.72
CA TYR A 24 15.40 4.39 13.28
C TYR A 24 14.86 5.25 12.13
N PHE A 25 15.03 6.57 12.25
CA PHE A 25 14.73 7.54 11.20
C PHE A 25 15.99 8.34 10.85
N PRO A 26 16.41 8.40 9.57
CA PRO A 26 17.51 9.25 9.15
C PRO A 26 17.27 10.73 9.50
N LYS A 27 18.24 11.37 10.14
CA LYS A 27 18.21 12.82 10.48
C LYS A 27 19.12 13.61 9.54
N LYS A 28 18.79 14.87 9.26
CA LYS A 28 19.50 15.74 8.27
C LYS A 28 21.02 15.85 8.48
N ASP A 29 21.49 15.66 9.70
CA ASP A 29 22.89 15.72 10.10
C ASP A 29 23.65 14.38 9.92
N GLN A 30 22.96 13.32 9.49
CA GLN A 30 23.51 11.98 9.31
C GLN A 30 23.88 11.71 7.84
N PRO A 31 24.97 10.97 7.57
CA PRO A 31 25.49 10.76 6.21
C PRO A 31 24.56 9.93 5.31
N ASP A 32 23.66 9.14 5.90
CA ASP A 32 22.68 8.31 5.21
C ASP A 32 21.33 9.00 4.97
N PHE A 33 21.19 10.28 5.37
CA PHE A 33 20.02 11.08 5.06
C PHE A 33 19.98 11.50 3.59
N VAL A 34 19.02 10.95 2.85
CA VAL A 34 18.78 11.27 1.42
C VAL A 34 17.58 12.19 1.22
N GLY A 35 16.68 12.25 2.21
CA GLY A 35 15.45 13.04 2.19
C GLY A 35 14.54 12.64 3.34
N LYS A 36 13.41 13.33 3.48
CA LYS A 36 12.39 12.95 4.46
C LYS A 36 11.70 11.69 3.97
N LEU A 37 11.40 10.76 4.89
CA LEU A 37 10.58 9.60 4.57
C LEU A 37 9.20 10.06 4.06
N PHE A 38 8.65 9.28 3.15
CA PHE A 38 7.27 9.44 2.75
C PHE A 38 6.33 9.06 3.90
N PRO A 39 5.20 9.78 4.02
CA PRO A 39 4.01 9.33 4.70
C PRO A 39 3.73 7.82 4.63
N ASN A 40 3.54 7.18 5.78
CA ASN A 40 3.14 5.77 5.85
C ASN A 40 1.79 5.59 6.57
N ALA A 41 0.85 4.87 5.95
CA ALA A 41 -0.49 4.65 6.51
C ALA A 41 -0.54 3.60 7.66
N LEU A 42 0.59 2.97 8.00
CA LEU A 42 0.77 2.17 9.21
C LEU A 42 1.35 2.99 10.39
N THR A 43 1.83 4.21 10.13
CA THR A 43 2.45 5.06 11.15
C THR A 43 1.38 5.89 11.86
N ALA A 44 1.15 5.60 13.13
CA ALA A 44 0.28 6.37 14.02
C ALA A 44 0.77 7.83 14.20
N SER A 45 2.08 8.07 14.23
CA SER A 45 2.58 9.46 14.34
C SER A 45 2.18 10.34 13.14
N ASP A 46 2.17 9.74 11.96
CA ASP A 46 1.74 10.28 10.69
C ASP A 46 0.21 10.46 10.62
N ILE A 47 -0.55 9.50 11.16
CA ILE A 47 -2.03 9.51 11.23
C ILE A 47 -2.57 10.53 12.26
N TYR A 48 -1.94 10.63 13.45
CA TYR A 48 -2.49 11.35 14.60
C TYR A 48 -1.73 12.64 14.97
N PHE A 49 -0.42 12.73 14.72
CA PHE A 49 0.46 13.73 15.37
C PHE A 49 1.15 14.71 14.42
N ALA A 50 0.71 14.79 13.16
CA ALA A 50 1.21 15.74 12.17
C ALA A 50 0.92 17.24 12.49
N ARG A 51 0.59 17.60 13.75
CA ARG A 51 0.40 18.98 14.22
C ARG A 51 1.70 19.76 14.48
N THR A 52 2.87 19.11 14.61
CA THR A 52 4.11 19.79 15.07
C THR A 52 5.12 20.15 13.97
N ARG A 53 4.89 19.70 12.73
CA ARG A 53 5.58 20.24 11.56
C ARG A 53 4.59 21.17 10.86
N GLN A 54 5.00 22.34 10.39
CA GLN A 54 4.19 23.26 9.55
C GLN A 54 3.81 22.63 8.19
N VAL A 55 3.26 21.44 8.23
CA VAL A 55 2.87 20.60 7.12
C VAL A 55 1.50 20.11 7.55
N LEU A 56 0.45 20.66 6.90
CA LEU A 56 -0.92 20.14 7.00
C LEU A 56 -0.84 18.61 6.97
N SER A 57 -1.50 17.94 7.92
CA SER A 57 -1.47 16.48 8.09
C SER A 57 -1.56 15.77 6.74
N GLN A 58 -0.47 15.13 6.29
CA GLN A 58 -0.39 14.58 4.94
C GLN A 58 -1.19 13.29 4.77
N HIS A 59 -1.72 12.71 5.85
CA HIS A 59 -2.55 11.49 5.84
C HIS A 59 -4.04 11.73 6.04
N ARG A 60 -4.41 12.85 6.68
CA ARG A 60 -5.81 13.23 6.77
C ARG A 60 -6.15 14.02 5.51
N MET A 61 -6.93 13.38 4.66
CA MET A 61 -7.35 13.97 3.41
C MET A 61 -8.40 15.04 3.69
N LEU A 62 -8.48 16.06 2.85
CA LEU A 62 -9.63 16.98 2.92
C LEU A 62 -10.90 16.15 2.70
N PRO A 63 -11.97 16.41 3.48
CA PRO A 63 -13.25 15.75 3.23
C PRO A 63 -13.74 16.13 1.83
N ILE A 64 -14.25 15.14 1.11
CA ILE A 64 -14.70 15.29 -0.27
C ILE A 64 -16.23 15.21 -0.27
N ALA A 65 -16.89 16.18 -0.91
CA ALA A 65 -18.34 16.14 -1.02
C ALA A 65 -18.81 14.85 -1.74
N VAL A 66 -19.93 14.27 -1.34
CA VAL A 66 -20.52 13.07 -1.97
C VAL A 66 -20.70 13.28 -3.47
N ARG A 67 -21.13 14.47 -3.90
CA ARG A 67 -21.21 14.87 -5.30
C ARG A 67 -19.86 14.82 -6.02
N GLU A 68 -18.76 15.21 -5.38
CA GLU A 68 -17.43 15.09 -5.97
C GLU A 68 -16.98 13.62 -6.06
N LEU A 69 -17.37 12.75 -5.13
CA LEU A 69 -17.17 11.30 -5.26
C LEU A 69 -17.95 10.73 -6.46
N VAL A 70 -19.20 11.17 -6.67
CA VAL A 70 -20.00 10.81 -7.87
C VAL A 70 -19.29 11.25 -9.15
N MET A 71 -18.70 12.45 -9.18
CA MET A 71 -17.89 12.93 -10.31
C MET A 71 -16.67 12.03 -10.57
N LEU A 72 -15.93 11.66 -9.52
CA LEU A 72 -14.76 10.78 -9.61
C LEU A 72 -15.14 9.39 -10.13
N GLN A 73 -16.25 8.82 -9.64
CA GLN A 73 -16.76 7.52 -10.09
C GLN A 73 -17.20 7.56 -11.56
N PHE A 74 -17.87 8.65 -11.99
CA PHE A 74 -18.20 8.84 -13.39
C PHE A 74 -16.94 8.91 -14.27
N MET A 75 -15.94 9.71 -13.90
CA MET A 75 -14.67 9.79 -14.63
C MET A 75 -13.92 8.45 -14.65
N ASN A 76 -13.95 7.69 -13.56
CA ASN A 76 -13.43 6.33 -13.52
C ASN A 76 -14.11 5.43 -14.56
N SER A 77 -15.45 5.48 -14.64
CA SER A 77 -16.23 4.69 -15.60
C SER A 77 -15.97 5.08 -17.05
N VAL A 78 -15.71 6.36 -17.32
CA VAL A 78 -15.38 6.85 -18.66
C VAL A 78 -13.99 6.38 -19.06
N THR A 79 -13.01 6.49 -18.15
CA THR A 79 -11.62 6.06 -18.39
C THR A 79 -11.45 4.53 -18.45
N ASP A 80 -12.47 3.75 -18.07
CA ASP A 80 -12.53 2.31 -18.28
C ASP A 80 -12.92 1.91 -19.71
N LYS A 81 -13.55 2.82 -20.46
CA LYS A 81 -13.96 2.56 -21.85
C LYS A 81 -12.73 2.58 -22.77
N PRO A 82 -12.68 1.68 -23.78
CA PRO A 82 -11.62 1.73 -24.78
C PRO A 82 -11.65 3.09 -25.51
N ASP A 83 -10.47 3.58 -25.86
CA ASP A 83 -10.29 4.82 -26.64
C ASP A 83 -11.03 6.03 -26.06
N TRP A 84 -11.28 6.07 -24.74
CA TRP A 84 -12.02 7.14 -24.08
C TRP A 84 -11.46 8.54 -24.43
N HIS A 85 -10.13 8.66 -24.51
CA HIS A 85 -9.43 9.90 -24.83
C HIS A 85 -9.69 10.39 -26.26
N LEU A 86 -9.98 9.49 -27.21
CA LEU A 86 -10.39 9.84 -28.57
C LEU A 86 -11.88 10.17 -28.61
N ASN A 87 -12.69 9.31 -27.99
CA ASN A 87 -14.15 9.39 -27.99
C ASN A 87 -14.68 10.66 -27.29
N LEU A 88 -13.94 11.26 -26.36
CA LEU A 88 -14.30 12.54 -25.74
C LEU A 88 -14.27 13.74 -26.68
N ASN A 89 -13.54 13.64 -27.80
CA ASN A 89 -13.53 14.70 -28.82
C ASN A 89 -14.73 14.61 -29.77
N ASP A 90 -15.53 13.54 -29.67
CA ASP A 90 -16.81 13.42 -30.34
C ASP A 90 -17.92 13.98 -29.44
N ASP A 91 -18.54 15.07 -29.90
CA ASP A 91 -19.59 15.75 -29.16
C ASP A 91 -20.86 14.90 -29.00
N GLU A 92 -21.15 13.99 -29.93
CA GLU A 92 -22.29 13.07 -29.82
C GLU A 92 -22.04 12.02 -28.73
N ILE A 93 -20.83 11.44 -28.70
CA ILE A 93 -20.46 10.43 -27.70
C ILE A 93 -20.42 11.04 -26.30
N SER A 94 -19.75 12.18 -26.15
CA SER A 94 -19.66 12.88 -24.86
C SER A 94 -21.04 13.33 -24.36
N THR A 95 -21.91 13.86 -25.23
CA THR A 95 -23.29 14.21 -24.87
C THR A 95 -24.06 12.98 -24.41
N ARG A 96 -23.93 11.84 -25.11
CA ARG A 96 -24.57 10.59 -24.70
C ARG A 96 -24.10 10.14 -23.31
N TRP A 97 -22.79 10.12 -23.04
CA TRP A 97 -22.28 9.73 -21.72
C TRP A 97 -22.77 10.65 -20.60
N LYS A 98 -22.87 11.96 -20.85
CA LYS A 98 -23.49 12.91 -19.90
C LYS A 98 -24.95 12.53 -19.62
N GLN A 99 -25.75 12.26 -20.66
CA GLN A 99 -27.16 11.91 -20.49
C GLN A 99 -27.33 10.57 -19.76
N GLU A 100 -26.47 9.59 -20.04
CA GLU A 100 -26.48 8.29 -19.36
C GLU A 100 -26.26 8.45 -17.84
N VAL A 101 -25.29 9.27 -17.40
CA VAL A 101 -25.03 9.46 -15.97
C VAL A 101 -26.08 10.33 -15.28
N ILE A 102 -26.61 11.36 -15.94
CA ILE A 102 -27.67 12.22 -15.38
C ILE A 102 -28.98 11.42 -15.21
N SER A 103 -29.26 10.47 -16.10
CA SER A 103 -30.48 9.64 -16.05
C SER A 103 -30.34 8.36 -15.24
N SER A 104 -29.17 8.05 -14.69
CA SER A 104 -28.92 6.79 -13.95
C SER A 104 -29.49 6.78 -12.52
N GLY A 105 -29.97 7.92 -12.03
CA GLY A 105 -30.50 8.06 -10.67
C GLY A 105 -29.46 8.42 -9.61
N VAL A 106 -28.20 8.62 -9.99
CA VAL A 106 -27.17 9.21 -9.11
C VAL A 106 -27.32 10.74 -9.08
N ASP A 107 -26.86 11.37 -8.00
CA ASP A 107 -26.88 12.82 -7.84
C ASP A 107 -25.78 13.48 -8.71
N MET A 108 -26.07 13.59 -10.00
CA MET A 108 -25.21 14.19 -11.03
C MET A 108 -25.94 15.32 -11.73
N THR A 109 -25.45 16.56 -11.56
CA THR A 109 -25.99 17.73 -12.26
C THR A 109 -25.34 17.94 -13.63
N GLU A 110 -25.94 18.77 -14.46
CA GLU A 110 -25.36 19.13 -15.76
C GLU A 110 -23.99 19.79 -15.62
N LYS A 111 -23.81 20.68 -14.62
CA LYS A 111 -22.53 21.35 -14.34
C LYS A 111 -21.45 20.36 -13.88
N MET A 112 -21.81 19.36 -13.08
CA MET A 112 -20.91 18.27 -12.68
C MET A 112 -20.46 17.46 -13.88
N ALA A 113 -21.40 17.05 -14.73
CA ALA A 113 -21.10 16.29 -15.93
C ALA A 113 -20.22 17.09 -16.91
N ASP A 114 -20.50 18.38 -17.10
CA ASP A 114 -19.65 19.28 -17.90
C ASP A 114 -18.23 19.38 -17.35
N TYR A 115 -18.09 19.59 -16.04
CA TYR A 115 -16.78 19.66 -15.39
C TYR A 115 -15.98 18.38 -15.63
N CYS A 116 -16.59 17.21 -15.45
CA CYS A 116 -15.93 15.93 -15.67
C CYS A 116 -15.45 15.76 -17.12
N ILE A 117 -16.26 16.14 -18.11
CA ILE A 117 -15.89 16.05 -19.52
C ILE A 117 -14.73 17.00 -19.84
N ASP A 118 -14.78 18.24 -19.35
CA ASP A 118 -13.71 19.22 -19.56
C ASP A 118 -12.39 18.78 -18.91
N GLU A 119 -12.45 18.22 -17.71
CA GLU A 119 -11.29 17.68 -17.02
C GLU A 119 -10.68 16.49 -17.77
N LEU A 120 -11.51 15.54 -18.19
CA LEU A 120 -11.04 14.39 -18.95
C LEU A 120 -10.45 14.80 -20.32
N ARG A 121 -11.01 15.81 -20.99
CA ARG A 121 -10.45 16.39 -22.22
C ARG A 121 -9.09 17.05 -21.97
N ASN A 122 -8.95 17.79 -20.86
CA ASN A 122 -7.67 18.36 -20.47
C ASN A 122 -6.63 17.27 -20.16
N LEU A 123 -7.01 16.23 -19.42
CA LEU A 123 -6.16 15.06 -19.12
C LEU A 123 -5.70 14.37 -20.42
N ALA A 124 -6.61 14.14 -21.36
CA ALA A 124 -6.29 13.57 -22.67
C ALA A 124 -5.35 14.44 -23.52
N THR A 125 -5.29 15.75 -23.25
CA THR A 125 -4.40 16.69 -23.96
C THR A 125 -2.99 16.72 -23.36
N ILE A 126 -2.88 16.68 -22.03
CA ILE A 126 -1.58 16.80 -21.33
C ILE A 126 -0.86 15.46 -21.20
N HIS A 127 -1.58 14.36 -21.25
CA HIS A 127 -1.04 13.02 -21.14
C HIS A 127 -1.03 12.32 -22.50
N ALA A 128 -0.06 11.44 -22.73
CA ALA A 128 -0.15 10.49 -23.83
C ALA A 128 -1.38 9.59 -23.63
N ALA A 129 -1.99 9.14 -24.72
CA ALA A 129 -3.15 8.24 -24.75
C ALA A 129 -3.03 7.03 -23.78
N GLU A 130 -1.81 6.60 -23.50
CA GLU A 130 -1.45 5.42 -22.72
C GLU A 130 -1.00 5.73 -21.28
N ALA A 131 -1.12 6.99 -20.84
CA ALA A 131 -0.67 7.39 -19.51
C ALA A 131 -1.57 6.82 -18.40
N PRO A 132 -1.02 6.57 -17.20
CA PRO A 132 -1.84 6.20 -16.06
C PRO A 132 -2.80 7.32 -15.63
N VAL A 133 -3.91 6.93 -15.01
CA VAL A 133 -5.00 7.81 -14.60
C VAL A 133 -5.16 7.76 -13.08
N ILE A 134 -5.25 8.92 -12.44
CA ILE A 134 -5.63 9.03 -11.02
C ILE A 134 -7.15 8.85 -10.93
N VAL A 135 -7.58 7.87 -10.15
CA VAL A 135 -8.99 7.52 -9.97
C VAL A 135 -9.59 8.20 -8.75
N PHE A 136 -8.89 8.15 -7.63
CA PHE A 136 -9.34 8.72 -6.36
C PHE A 136 -8.21 9.51 -5.68
N PRO A 137 -8.55 10.43 -4.76
CA PRO A 137 -7.59 11.06 -3.85
C PRO A 137 -6.82 10.04 -3.01
N GLY A 138 -5.66 10.43 -2.50
CA GLY A 138 -4.65 9.47 -2.03
C GLY A 138 -3.90 8.78 -3.19
N HIS A 139 -4.12 9.27 -4.41
CA HIS A 139 -3.43 8.89 -5.64
C HIS A 139 -3.51 7.38 -5.90
N VAL A 140 -4.74 6.87 -5.86
CA VAL A 140 -5.08 5.59 -6.46
C VAL A 140 -4.95 5.76 -7.97
N VAL A 141 -3.99 5.06 -8.58
CA VAL A 141 -3.65 5.20 -10.00
C VAL A 141 -3.89 3.88 -10.70
N LYS A 142 -4.52 3.92 -11.88
CA LYS A 142 -4.68 2.75 -12.75
C LYS A 142 -4.05 2.97 -14.11
N SER A 143 -3.63 1.89 -14.75
CA SER A 143 -3.27 1.88 -16.17
C SER A 143 -3.63 0.53 -16.80
N ASP A 144 -4.24 0.57 -17.97
CA ASP A 144 -4.57 -0.61 -18.79
C ASP A 144 -3.51 -0.88 -19.86
N THR A 145 -2.52 0.00 -19.98
CA THR A 145 -1.52 0.03 -21.06
C THR A 145 -0.08 0.03 -20.55
N ALA A 146 0.14 0.25 -19.25
CA ALA A 146 1.49 0.28 -18.66
C ALA A 146 2.24 -1.04 -18.86
N VAL A 147 1.53 -2.17 -18.84
CA VAL A 147 2.10 -3.48 -19.14
C VAL A 147 1.77 -3.83 -20.59
N SER A 148 2.82 -3.99 -21.41
CA SER A 148 2.63 -4.31 -22.83
C SER A 148 2.05 -5.71 -23.02
N SER A 149 1.38 -5.94 -24.15
CA SER A 149 0.82 -7.25 -24.48
C SER A 149 1.89 -8.35 -24.56
N GLU A 150 3.12 -8.00 -24.97
CA GLU A 150 4.26 -8.92 -24.98
C GLU A 150 4.68 -9.33 -23.57
N LEU A 151 4.80 -8.36 -22.65
CA LEU A 151 5.14 -8.62 -21.25
C LEU A 151 4.04 -9.44 -20.56
N HIS A 152 2.78 -9.06 -20.77
CA HIS A 152 1.62 -9.80 -20.26
C HIS A 152 1.63 -11.27 -20.67
N LYS A 153 1.77 -11.54 -21.97
CA LYS A 153 1.81 -12.90 -22.50
C LYS A 153 3.03 -13.68 -22.02
N ALA A 154 4.20 -13.05 -22.00
CA ALA A 154 5.42 -13.69 -21.52
C ALA A 154 5.33 -14.08 -20.03
N LEU A 155 4.67 -13.25 -19.21
CA LEU A 155 4.39 -13.57 -17.81
C LEU A 155 3.45 -14.76 -17.68
N GLN A 156 2.33 -14.78 -18.41
CA GLN A 156 1.39 -15.91 -18.43
C GLN A 156 2.09 -17.23 -18.81
N GLU A 157 2.88 -17.24 -19.89
CA GLU A 157 3.59 -18.43 -20.37
C GLU A 157 4.67 -18.93 -19.39
N THR A 158 5.43 -17.99 -18.81
CA THR A 158 6.50 -18.32 -17.86
C THR A 158 5.91 -18.90 -16.58
N VAL A 159 4.87 -18.26 -16.02
CA VAL A 159 4.24 -18.76 -14.79
C VAL A 159 3.51 -20.08 -15.06
N ALA A 160 2.82 -20.25 -16.19
CA ALA A 160 2.21 -21.53 -16.53
C ALA A 160 3.24 -22.68 -16.61
N THR A 161 4.46 -22.40 -17.08
CA THR A 161 5.55 -23.37 -17.09
C THR A 161 5.98 -23.74 -15.67
N PHE A 162 6.15 -22.75 -14.80
CA PHE A 162 6.44 -22.95 -13.38
C PHE A 162 5.35 -23.78 -12.69
N GLU A 163 4.09 -23.48 -12.98
CA GLU A 163 2.94 -24.20 -12.42
C GLU A 163 2.91 -25.66 -12.84
N ALA A 164 3.14 -25.94 -14.13
CA ALA A 164 3.18 -27.29 -14.67
C ALA A 164 4.34 -28.13 -14.09
N ALA A 165 5.45 -27.48 -13.72
CA ALA A 165 6.58 -28.13 -13.07
C ALA A 165 6.33 -28.43 -11.58
N THR A 166 5.37 -27.76 -10.94
CA THR A 166 5.07 -27.90 -9.50
C THR A 166 4.02 -28.99 -9.26
N PRO A 167 4.36 -30.15 -8.65
CA PRO A 167 3.37 -31.18 -8.36
C PRO A 167 2.38 -30.70 -7.28
N LYS A 168 1.13 -31.16 -7.33
CA LYS A 168 0.05 -30.70 -6.42
C LYS A 168 0.41 -30.75 -4.92
N GLY A 169 1.13 -31.78 -4.49
CA GLY A 169 1.54 -31.94 -3.08
C GLY A 169 2.63 -30.94 -2.62
N PHE A 170 3.21 -30.18 -3.54
CA PHE A 170 4.24 -29.17 -3.29
C PHE A 170 3.73 -27.74 -3.49
N LYS A 171 2.44 -27.55 -3.79
CA LYS A 171 1.84 -26.21 -3.83
C LYS A 171 1.92 -25.56 -2.44
N ASN A 172 2.52 -24.38 -2.39
CA ASN A 172 2.60 -23.59 -1.18
C ASN A 172 1.28 -22.83 -0.95
N TRP A 173 0.30 -23.51 -0.34
CA TRP A 173 -0.98 -22.89 -0.01
C TRP A 173 -0.82 -21.83 1.08
N CYS A 174 -1.44 -20.66 0.89
CA CYS A 174 -1.52 -19.61 1.89
C CYS A 174 -2.25 -20.15 3.14
N PRO A 175 -1.72 -19.96 4.36
CA PRO A 175 -2.33 -20.47 5.57
C PRO A 175 -3.71 -19.87 5.80
N GLY A 176 -4.67 -20.71 6.24
CA GLY A 176 -6.04 -20.26 6.49
C GLY A 176 -6.88 -20.01 5.22
N SER A 177 -6.31 -20.15 4.03
CA SER A 177 -7.05 -19.98 2.77
C SER A 177 -7.89 -21.20 2.37
N ASN A 178 -7.86 -22.29 3.14
CA ASN A 178 -8.48 -23.56 2.78
C ASN A 178 -8.05 -24.06 1.40
N GLU A 179 -6.76 -23.97 1.04
CA GLU A 179 -6.24 -24.39 -0.28
C GLU A 179 -6.93 -23.69 -1.46
N ILE A 180 -7.26 -22.40 -1.30
CA ILE A 180 -7.79 -21.54 -2.37
C ILE A 180 -6.67 -20.65 -2.93
N ILE A 181 -5.79 -20.18 -2.05
CA ILE A 181 -4.73 -19.23 -2.42
C ILE A 181 -3.41 -19.98 -2.46
N TRP A 182 -2.80 -20.05 -3.63
CA TRP A 182 -1.47 -20.61 -3.84
C TRP A 182 -0.46 -19.48 -4.06
N ASP A 183 0.46 -19.32 -3.11
CA ASP A 183 1.56 -18.37 -3.24
C ASP A 183 2.74 -19.02 -3.94
N ILE A 184 3.01 -18.58 -5.16
CA ILE A 184 4.18 -18.99 -5.96
C ILE A 184 5.44 -18.33 -5.42
N VAL A 185 5.33 -17.03 -5.11
CA VAL A 185 6.37 -16.27 -4.40
C VAL A 185 5.71 -15.64 -3.18
N ASP A 186 6.05 -16.16 -2.00
CA ASP A 186 5.57 -15.69 -0.72
C ASP A 186 6.68 -14.97 0.06
N PRO A 187 6.59 -13.64 0.24
CA PRO A 187 7.58 -12.90 1.03
C PRO A 187 7.60 -13.31 2.51
N SER A 188 6.55 -13.97 3.02
CA SER A 188 6.45 -14.47 4.40
C SER A 188 7.13 -15.82 4.61
N LEU A 189 7.60 -16.48 3.54
CA LEU A 189 8.36 -17.72 3.63
C LEU A 189 9.86 -17.39 3.59
N TRP A 190 10.64 -17.92 4.54
CA TRP A 190 12.03 -17.52 4.82
C TRP A 190 12.24 -16.00 5.06
N PRO A 191 11.45 -15.35 5.93
CA PRO A 191 11.68 -13.96 6.31
C PRO A 191 13.02 -13.82 7.07
N LEU A 192 13.47 -12.60 7.33
CA LEU A 192 14.45 -12.36 8.38
C LEU A 192 13.83 -12.77 9.72
N VAL A 193 14.53 -13.57 10.50
CA VAL A 193 14.17 -13.96 11.87
C VAL A 193 15.25 -13.46 12.82
N TYR A 194 14.94 -12.44 13.61
CA TYR A 194 15.87 -11.91 14.60
C TYR A 194 16.28 -13.00 15.61
N GLY A 195 17.56 -13.08 15.95
CA GLY A 195 18.12 -14.13 16.78
C GLY A 195 18.38 -15.47 16.07
N ARG A 196 18.05 -15.63 14.78
CA ARG A 196 18.30 -16.86 14.02
C ARG A 196 18.95 -16.63 12.65
N SER A 197 18.42 -15.72 11.83
CA SER A 197 18.94 -15.39 10.51
C SER A 197 20.35 -14.80 10.57
N ARG A 198 21.07 -14.80 9.46
CA ARG A 198 22.43 -14.23 9.38
C ARG A 198 22.49 -13.07 8.40
N VAL A 199 23.00 -11.94 8.88
CA VAL A 199 23.14 -10.70 8.13
C VAL A 199 24.64 -10.43 7.91
N LEU A 200 25.00 -10.13 6.67
CA LEU A 200 26.37 -9.80 6.29
C LEU A 200 26.87 -8.52 6.97
N LEU A 201 28.19 -8.44 7.13
CA LEU A 201 28.85 -7.31 7.79
C LEU A 201 28.87 -6.05 6.90
N GLU A 202 29.14 -4.90 7.50
CA GLU A 202 29.23 -3.60 6.81
C GLU A 202 30.14 -3.68 5.57
N GLY A 203 29.67 -3.10 4.46
CA GLY A 203 30.35 -3.16 3.16
C GLY A 203 30.27 -4.51 2.41
N GLN A 204 29.63 -5.54 2.97
CA GLN A 204 29.41 -6.82 2.29
C GLN A 204 27.96 -6.95 1.82
N ILE A 205 27.77 -7.38 0.57
CA ILE A 205 26.46 -7.70 0.00
C ILE A 205 26.52 -8.97 -0.84
N ALA A 206 25.44 -9.75 -0.83
CA ALA A 206 25.22 -10.86 -1.74
C ALA A 206 24.58 -10.34 -3.04
N SER A 207 25.11 -10.82 -4.16
CA SER A 207 24.56 -10.67 -5.50
C SER A 207 23.61 -11.82 -5.81
N LEU A 208 22.92 -11.74 -6.96
CA LEU A 208 22.11 -12.84 -7.46
C LEU A 208 22.95 -14.10 -7.75
N GLU A 209 24.21 -13.93 -8.15
CA GLU A 209 25.10 -15.01 -8.57
C GLU A 209 25.74 -15.76 -7.38
N ASP A 210 25.98 -15.09 -6.27
CA ASP A 210 26.69 -15.65 -5.11
C ASP A 210 25.83 -15.81 -3.85
N CYS A 211 24.54 -15.48 -3.88
CA CYS A 211 23.68 -15.56 -2.69
C CYS A 211 23.62 -16.95 -2.06
N ILE A 212 23.70 -18.03 -2.86
CA ILE A 212 23.73 -19.41 -2.36
C ILE A 212 25.11 -19.77 -1.80
N ASP A 213 26.19 -19.36 -2.48
CA ASP A 213 27.57 -19.56 -2.03
C ASP A 213 27.85 -18.87 -0.69
N ARG A 214 27.12 -17.79 -0.40
CA ARG A 214 27.22 -17.02 0.83
C ARG A 214 26.27 -17.47 1.94
N CYS A 215 25.47 -18.50 1.71
CA CYS A 215 24.59 -19.07 2.73
C CYS A 215 25.37 -19.39 4.02
N GLY A 216 24.84 -18.96 5.17
CA GLY A 216 25.46 -19.17 6.47
C GLY A 216 26.54 -18.14 6.85
N GLN A 217 26.93 -17.23 5.95
CA GLN A 217 27.85 -16.13 6.27
C GLN A 217 27.13 -15.01 7.03
N GLY A 218 27.90 -14.19 7.73
CA GLY A 218 27.40 -13.04 8.50
C GLY A 218 27.18 -13.34 9.99
N GLU A 219 26.65 -12.34 10.69
CA GLU A 219 26.34 -12.38 12.12
C GLU A 219 24.84 -12.49 12.36
N VAL A 220 24.46 -13.07 13.49
CA VAL A 220 23.05 -13.16 13.90
C VAL A 220 22.64 -11.82 14.53
N PRO A 221 21.67 -11.10 13.97
CA PRO A 221 21.18 -9.88 14.59
C PRO A 221 20.47 -10.25 15.91
N PRO A 222 20.74 -9.55 17.02
CA PRO A 222 20.05 -9.81 18.28
C PRO A 222 18.56 -9.52 18.12
N VAL A 223 17.72 -10.15 18.95
CA VAL A 223 16.29 -9.78 19.05
C VAL A 223 16.19 -8.34 19.55
N PRO A 224 15.62 -7.41 18.77
CA PRO A 224 15.43 -6.04 19.22
C PRO A 224 14.53 -5.98 20.46
N PRO A 225 14.80 -5.06 21.40
CA PRO A 225 14.02 -4.94 22.62
C PRO A 225 12.62 -4.39 22.32
N ASP A 226 11.63 -4.75 23.15
CA ASP A 226 10.22 -4.41 22.92
C ASP A 226 9.99 -2.88 22.83
N GLU A 227 10.82 -2.06 23.46
CA GLU A 227 10.73 -0.59 23.40
C GLU A 227 10.90 -0.05 21.98
N GLU A 228 11.66 -0.75 21.12
CA GLU A 228 11.88 -0.38 19.73
C GLU A 228 10.72 -0.80 18.81
N THR A 229 9.75 -1.58 19.31
CA THR A 229 8.59 -2.05 18.52
C THR A 229 7.50 -0.98 18.35
N THR A 230 7.68 0.20 18.95
CA THR A 230 6.67 1.26 19.02
C THR A 230 6.94 2.39 18.04
N ASP A 231 5.86 2.98 17.52
CA ASP A 231 5.88 3.99 16.45
C ASP A 231 6.01 5.46 16.95
N PHE A 232 6.65 5.70 18.09
CA PHE A 232 6.64 7.03 18.73
C PHE A 232 7.93 7.86 18.67
N GLY A 233 9.02 7.34 18.09
CA GLY A 233 10.31 8.04 18.16
C GLY A 233 10.62 8.51 19.59
N GLU A 234 11.04 9.78 19.75
CA GLU A 234 11.36 10.39 21.06
C GLU A 234 10.14 10.92 21.85
N LEU A 235 8.93 10.95 21.27
CA LEU A 235 7.72 11.51 21.91
C LEU A 235 6.91 10.42 22.61
N ARG A 236 7.32 10.05 23.82
CA ARG A 236 6.57 9.12 24.68
C ARG A 236 5.37 9.82 25.33
N PHE A 237 4.18 9.63 24.78
CA PHE A 237 2.93 9.93 25.49
C PHE A 237 2.28 8.65 26.00
N SER A 238 1.82 8.65 27.25
CA SER A 238 1.19 7.50 27.91
C SER A 238 -0.23 7.15 27.41
N TRP A 239 -0.70 7.82 26.35
CA TRP A 239 -2.11 7.83 25.91
C TRP A 239 -2.29 7.61 24.39
N GLY A 240 -1.30 7.00 23.71
CA GLY A 240 -1.43 6.63 22.29
C GLY A 240 -2.39 5.44 22.06
N PRO A 241 -3.04 5.33 20.90
CA PRO A 241 -3.93 4.20 20.58
C PRO A 241 -3.17 2.86 20.58
N GLU A 242 -3.84 1.75 20.93
CA GLU A 242 -3.19 0.42 21.04
C GLU A 242 -2.46 -0.05 19.76
N SER A 243 -2.84 0.49 18.59
CA SER A 243 -2.18 0.25 17.30
C SER A 243 -0.74 0.74 17.24
N THR A 244 -0.32 1.63 18.14
CA THR A 244 1.07 2.12 18.22
C THR A 244 2.01 1.13 18.89
N SER A 245 1.46 0.10 19.54
CA SER A 245 2.22 -0.99 20.14
C SER A 245 2.47 -2.10 19.11
N LYS A 246 3.72 -2.53 18.98
CA LYS A 246 4.15 -3.54 17.99
C LYS A 246 3.90 -3.15 16.52
N ALA A 247 4.09 -1.86 16.21
CA ALA A 247 4.09 -1.38 14.82
C ALA A 247 5.32 -1.86 14.04
N TYR A 248 6.42 -2.10 14.75
CA TYR A 248 7.53 -2.91 14.26
C TYR A 248 7.49 -4.29 14.91
N SER A 249 7.83 -5.32 14.15
CA SER A 249 8.15 -6.65 14.66
C SER A 249 9.59 -6.69 15.15
N ASN A 250 9.80 -7.19 16.36
CA ASN A 250 11.13 -7.59 16.83
C ASN A 250 11.47 -9.05 16.52
N LYS A 251 10.59 -9.77 15.81
CA LYS A 251 10.79 -11.17 15.47
C LYS A 251 11.04 -11.38 13.99
N PHE A 252 10.29 -10.67 13.14
CA PHE A 252 10.27 -10.90 11.70
C PHE A 252 10.48 -9.63 10.87
N GLN A 253 10.98 -9.80 9.66
CA GLN A 253 10.95 -8.77 8.61
C GLN A 253 10.95 -9.43 7.24
N TRP A 254 10.13 -8.95 6.31
CA TRP A 254 10.24 -9.33 4.91
C TRP A 254 11.53 -8.79 4.30
N LEU A 255 12.16 -9.59 3.46
CA LEU A 255 13.41 -9.24 2.78
C LEU A 255 13.10 -8.72 1.37
N PRO A 256 13.12 -7.39 1.13
CA PRO A 256 13.04 -6.86 -0.23
C PRO A 256 14.24 -7.30 -1.05
N CYS A 257 14.08 -7.36 -2.37
CA CYS A 257 15.21 -7.44 -3.29
C CYS A 257 15.69 -6.04 -3.70
N GLU A 258 16.96 -5.93 -4.05
CA GLU A 258 17.55 -4.71 -4.61
C GLU A 258 17.28 -4.63 -6.11
N VAL A 259 16.84 -3.44 -6.56
CA VAL A 259 16.55 -3.18 -7.97
C VAL A 259 17.37 -2.00 -8.46
N ASP A 260 18.20 -2.24 -9.46
CA ASP A 260 18.93 -1.22 -10.19
C ASP A 260 18.02 -0.60 -11.26
N ILE A 261 17.78 0.71 -11.12
CA ILE A 261 16.93 1.51 -12.02
C ILE A 261 17.74 2.59 -12.76
N SER A 262 19.08 2.55 -12.68
CA SER A 262 19.97 3.53 -13.32
C SER A 262 20.02 3.39 -14.85
N GLY A 263 19.73 2.19 -15.34
CA GLY A 263 19.73 1.85 -16.76
C GLY A 263 18.44 2.18 -17.49
N ARG A 264 18.41 1.82 -18.79
CA ARG A 264 17.18 1.91 -19.60
C ARG A 264 16.09 0.97 -19.09
N ARG A 265 16.49 -0.23 -18.64
CA ARG A 265 15.63 -1.24 -18.05
C ARG A 265 16.03 -1.47 -16.60
N SER A 266 15.04 -1.69 -15.75
CA SER A 266 15.24 -2.08 -14.36
C SER A 266 15.77 -3.51 -14.29
N ARG A 267 16.71 -3.76 -13.37
CA ARG A 267 17.29 -5.10 -13.15
C ARG A 267 17.31 -5.42 -11.67
N ILE A 268 16.83 -6.61 -11.34
CA ILE A 268 16.92 -7.15 -9.97
C ILE A 268 18.34 -7.66 -9.75
N VAL A 269 19.02 -7.17 -8.71
CA VAL A 269 20.46 -7.43 -8.48
C VAL A 269 20.75 -8.28 -7.24
N SER A 270 19.74 -8.55 -6.42
CA SER A 270 19.78 -9.57 -5.36
C SER A 270 18.60 -10.52 -5.51
N TYR A 271 18.67 -11.72 -4.94
CA TYR A 271 17.59 -12.70 -5.11
C TYR A 271 16.25 -12.18 -4.57
N ILE A 272 15.13 -12.56 -5.20
CA ILE A 272 13.79 -12.34 -4.67
C ILE A 272 13.55 -13.41 -3.60
N ASN A 273 13.13 -13.01 -2.40
CA ASN A 273 12.86 -13.98 -1.34
C ASN A 273 11.85 -15.04 -1.81
N ASN A 274 12.08 -16.31 -1.43
CA ASN A 274 11.32 -17.49 -1.90
C ASN A 274 11.48 -17.83 -3.41
N LEU A 275 12.16 -17.05 -4.25
CA LEU A 275 12.36 -17.36 -5.67
C LEU A 275 13.81 -17.76 -5.98
N HIS A 276 14.00 -18.99 -6.48
CA HIS A 276 15.33 -19.53 -6.77
C HIS A 276 16.06 -18.66 -7.82
N PRO A 277 17.35 -18.31 -7.64
CA PRO A 277 18.08 -17.40 -8.55
C PRO A 277 18.29 -17.95 -9.96
N GLN A 278 18.05 -19.25 -10.21
CA GLN A 278 18.08 -19.83 -11.56
C GLN A 278 16.84 -19.49 -12.39
N GLU A 279 15.76 -18.99 -11.78
CA GLU A 279 14.53 -18.58 -12.46
C GLU A 279 14.70 -17.25 -13.22
N THR A 280 15.81 -17.11 -13.96
CA THR A 280 16.27 -15.89 -14.63
C THR A 280 15.17 -15.19 -15.44
N ARG A 281 14.34 -15.96 -16.14
CA ARG A 281 13.22 -15.41 -16.91
C ARG A 281 12.18 -14.70 -16.03
N VAL A 282 11.87 -15.25 -14.85
CA VAL A 282 10.95 -14.61 -13.89
C VAL A 282 11.58 -13.31 -13.38
N TYR A 283 12.86 -13.31 -13.02
CA TYR A 283 13.58 -12.09 -12.61
C TYR A 283 13.54 -10.99 -13.67
N ASP A 284 13.78 -11.33 -14.94
CA ASP A 284 13.70 -10.39 -16.06
C ASP A 284 12.29 -9.79 -16.18
N LEU A 285 11.25 -10.62 -16.12
CA LEU A 285 9.86 -10.18 -16.25
C LEU A 285 9.41 -9.31 -15.07
N ILE A 286 9.83 -9.63 -13.84
CA ILE A 286 9.56 -8.77 -12.68
C ILE A 286 10.31 -7.43 -12.84
N GLY A 287 11.54 -7.42 -13.37
CA GLY A 287 12.25 -6.19 -13.72
C GLY A 287 11.49 -5.32 -14.72
N GLU A 288 10.93 -5.93 -15.77
CA GLU A 288 10.08 -5.21 -16.74
C GLU A 288 8.77 -4.71 -16.11
N LEU A 289 8.16 -5.45 -15.17
CA LEU A 289 6.99 -4.98 -14.41
C LEU A 289 7.32 -3.83 -13.46
N VAL A 290 8.54 -3.79 -12.90
CA VAL A 290 9.02 -2.64 -12.13
C VAL A 290 9.11 -1.41 -13.04
N ASP A 291 9.66 -1.55 -14.25
CA ASP A 291 9.67 -0.45 -15.22
C ASP A 291 8.26 0.06 -15.56
N ALA A 292 7.30 -0.85 -15.76
CA ALA A 292 5.89 -0.52 -15.98
C ALA A 292 5.23 0.17 -14.77
N SER A 293 5.69 -0.13 -13.54
CA SER A 293 5.15 0.42 -12.30
C SER A 293 5.70 1.81 -11.95
N ILE A 294 6.93 2.14 -12.35
CA ILE A 294 7.57 3.41 -12.01
C ILE A 294 6.72 4.64 -12.38
N PRO A 295 6.09 4.74 -13.57
CA PRO A 295 5.25 5.88 -13.89
C PRO A 295 4.06 6.05 -12.93
N LEU A 296 3.47 4.95 -12.46
CA LEU A 296 2.38 4.97 -11.48
C LEU A 296 2.90 5.37 -10.09
N TRP A 297 4.03 4.81 -9.66
CA TRP A 297 4.67 5.21 -8.40
C TRP A 297 5.01 6.69 -8.36
N ASN A 298 5.53 7.23 -9.46
CA ASN A 298 5.80 8.65 -9.58
C ASN A 298 4.53 9.49 -9.36
N MET A 299 3.41 9.11 -9.98
CA MET A 299 2.12 9.81 -9.80
C MET A 299 1.59 9.70 -8.37
N THR A 300 1.80 8.56 -7.73
CA THR A 300 1.34 8.33 -6.35
C THR A 300 2.20 9.00 -5.30
N LEU A 301 3.51 9.13 -5.54
CA LEU A 301 4.44 9.78 -4.61
C LEU A 301 4.55 11.30 -4.81
N THR A 302 4.12 11.81 -5.98
CA THR A 302 4.08 13.25 -6.30
C THR A 302 3.50 14.14 -5.21
N PRO A 303 2.40 13.79 -4.52
CA PRO A 303 1.77 14.62 -3.49
C PRO A 303 2.66 14.94 -2.30
N PHE A 304 3.62 14.05 -2.05
CA PHE A 304 4.53 14.13 -0.93
C PHE A 304 5.84 14.82 -1.29
N SER A 305 6.00 15.23 -2.56
CA SER A 305 7.12 16.09 -2.94
C SER A 305 6.96 17.50 -2.35
N GLU A 306 8.06 18.13 -1.93
CA GLU A 306 8.04 19.48 -1.33
C GLU A 306 7.47 20.55 -2.28
N GLU A 307 7.38 20.26 -3.59
CA GLU A 307 6.87 21.16 -4.62
C GLU A 307 5.36 21.00 -4.87
N TYR A 308 4.71 20.00 -4.28
CA TYR A 308 3.30 19.72 -4.53
C TYR A 308 2.38 20.82 -4.01
N ARG A 309 1.43 21.23 -4.86
CA ARG A 309 0.34 22.12 -4.45
C ARG A 309 -0.85 21.30 -3.98
N PRO A 310 -1.54 21.71 -2.90
CA PRO A 310 -2.68 20.97 -2.36
C PRO A 310 -3.70 20.64 -3.45
N TYR A 311 -4.27 19.44 -3.35
CA TYR A 311 -5.38 19.00 -4.18
C TYR A 311 -6.49 20.07 -4.15
N LYS A 312 -6.85 20.61 -5.31
CA LYS A 312 -7.95 21.58 -5.41
C LYS A 312 -9.27 20.80 -5.54
N LEU A 313 -10.10 20.85 -4.50
CA LEU A 313 -11.46 20.30 -4.53
C LEU A 313 -12.21 20.79 -5.77
N ARG A 314 -12.95 19.88 -6.43
CA ARG A 314 -13.86 20.23 -7.54
C ARG A 314 -15.08 20.97 -6.99
N ILE A 315 -15.55 20.52 -5.83
CA ILE A 315 -16.69 21.08 -5.11
C ILE A 315 -16.21 21.61 -3.75
N PRO A 316 -15.77 22.88 -3.65
CA PRO A 316 -15.49 23.48 -2.36
C PRO A 316 -16.81 23.71 -1.60
N TYR A 317 -16.82 23.39 -0.31
CA TYR A 317 -17.95 23.63 0.58
C TYR A 317 -17.46 24.37 1.82
N LEU A 318 -17.82 25.65 1.93
CA LEU A 318 -17.30 26.55 2.97
C LEU A 318 -18.41 27.15 3.86
N GLU A 319 -19.66 26.98 3.46
CA GLU A 319 -20.82 27.53 4.17
C GLU A 319 -22.02 26.62 3.92
N VAL A 320 -22.76 26.33 4.99
CA VAL A 320 -24.03 25.63 4.94
C VAL A 320 -25.12 26.62 4.61
N ALA A 321 -25.88 26.32 3.55
CA ALA A 321 -26.98 27.14 3.09
C ALA A 321 -28.27 26.33 2.97
N TYR A 322 -29.39 26.97 3.29
CA TYR A 322 -30.73 26.40 3.16
C TYR A 322 -31.58 27.27 2.24
N ASP A 323 -32.41 26.66 1.39
CA ASP A 323 -33.39 27.34 0.54
C ASP A 323 -34.62 26.45 0.28
N PRO A 324 -35.78 26.72 0.89
CA PRO A 324 -36.03 27.85 1.79
C PRO A 324 -35.23 27.70 3.10
N ASP A 325 -34.87 28.84 3.68
CA ASP A 325 -34.35 28.95 5.04
C ASP A 325 -35.41 29.57 5.96
N PRO A 326 -36.20 28.75 6.69
CA PRO A 326 -37.24 29.23 7.59
C PRO A 326 -36.69 30.01 8.80
N ALA A 327 -35.40 29.86 9.13
CA ALA A 327 -34.77 30.64 10.20
C ALA A 327 -34.60 32.11 9.83
N SER A 328 -34.41 32.39 8.53
CA SER A 328 -34.36 33.75 7.96
C SER A 328 -35.75 34.29 7.55
N GLY A 329 -36.81 33.50 7.70
CA GLY A 329 -38.19 33.85 7.37
C GLY A 329 -38.89 34.73 8.42
N PRO A 330 -40.08 35.30 8.11
CA PRO A 330 -40.86 36.09 9.07
C PRO A 330 -41.26 35.27 10.31
N GLU A 331 -41.23 35.88 11.50
CA GLU A 331 -41.67 35.23 12.77
C GLU A 331 -43.12 34.71 12.72
N SER A 332 -43.95 35.25 11.81
CA SER A 332 -45.33 34.81 11.60
C SER A 332 -45.45 33.44 10.94
N GLU A 333 -44.40 32.90 10.33
CA GLU A 333 -44.40 31.59 9.69
C GLU A 333 -44.02 30.50 10.69
N GLY A 334 -44.73 29.36 10.69
CA GLY A 334 -44.49 28.23 11.60
C GLY A 334 -45.11 28.37 13.00
N PRO A 335 -44.72 27.50 13.96
CA PRO A 335 -45.33 27.44 15.28
C PRO A 335 -45.26 28.77 16.02
N GLN A 336 -46.40 29.20 16.56
CA GLN A 336 -46.51 30.40 17.37
C GLN A 336 -46.53 30.02 18.85
N ARG A 337 -46.05 30.93 19.70
CA ARG A 337 -45.98 30.70 21.15
C ARG A 337 -47.37 30.46 21.74
N GLU A 338 -47.50 29.38 22.50
CA GLU A 338 -48.74 29.01 23.18
C GLU A 338 -48.88 29.74 24.53
N ILE A 339 -50.12 29.80 25.03
CA ILE A 339 -50.41 30.39 26.34
C ILE A 339 -49.81 29.48 27.42
N ASP A 340 -49.06 30.05 28.34
CA ASP A 340 -48.32 29.37 29.42
C ASP A 340 -47.14 28.47 28.96
N GLU A 341 -46.72 28.55 27.68
CA GLU A 341 -45.53 27.86 27.15
C GLU A 341 -44.23 28.54 27.65
N SER A 342 -43.28 27.73 28.11
CA SER A 342 -41.96 28.23 28.50
C SER A 342 -41.17 28.71 27.28
N ASP A 343 -40.19 29.60 27.49
CA ASP A 343 -39.32 30.07 26.39
C ASP A 343 -38.54 28.90 25.75
N TRP A 344 -38.19 27.89 26.54
CA TRP A 344 -37.47 26.71 26.07
C TRP A 344 -38.36 25.80 25.21
N ASP A 345 -39.57 25.47 25.68
CA ASP A 345 -40.49 24.61 24.91
C ASP A 345 -40.87 25.28 23.58
N TYR A 346 -41.10 26.59 23.58
CA TYR A 346 -41.37 27.35 22.37
C TYR A 346 -40.18 27.30 21.39
N LYS A 347 -38.96 27.51 21.90
CA LYS A 347 -37.74 27.47 21.10
C LYS A 347 -37.51 26.08 20.50
N ASP A 348 -37.63 25.02 21.28
CA ASP A 348 -37.44 23.64 20.80
C ASP A 348 -38.41 23.31 19.66
N ARG A 349 -39.69 23.66 19.83
CA ARG A 349 -40.74 23.42 18.83
C ARG A 349 -40.54 24.27 17.56
N ARG A 350 -40.00 25.48 17.72
CA ARG A 350 -39.60 26.35 16.61
C ARG A 350 -38.42 25.75 15.85
N ASP A 351 -37.39 25.31 16.56
CA ASP A 351 -36.17 24.72 15.98
C ASP A 351 -36.46 23.39 15.29
N GLU A 352 -37.38 22.57 15.84
CA GLU A 352 -37.91 21.37 15.18
C GLU A 352 -38.61 21.70 13.86
N TRP A 353 -39.46 22.73 13.84
CA TRP A 353 -40.13 23.15 12.61
C TRP A 353 -39.16 23.69 11.57
N ILE A 354 -38.17 24.49 11.98
CA ILE A 354 -37.11 24.99 11.08
C ILE A 354 -36.37 23.79 10.47
N ARG A 355 -35.91 22.83 11.30
CA ARG A 355 -35.21 21.62 10.83
C ARG A 355 -36.06 20.78 9.89
N ALA A 356 -37.35 20.64 10.15
CA ALA A 356 -38.27 19.89 9.29
C ALA A 356 -38.63 20.59 7.97
N THR A 357 -38.48 21.92 7.89
CA THR A 357 -38.95 22.72 6.75
C THR A 357 -37.81 23.22 5.86
N ARG A 358 -36.61 23.42 6.44
CA ARG A 358 -35.43 23.85 5.69
C ARG A 358 -35.03 22.81 4.64
N MET A 359 -34.57 23.27 3.48
CA MET A 359 -34.02 22.38 2.45
C MET A 359 -32.55 22.72 2.22
N LEU A 360 -31.67 21.74 2.40
CA LEU A 360 -30.24 21.95 2.22
C LEU A 360 -29.91 22.29 0.75
N VAL A 361 -29.14 23.34 0.54
CA VAL A 361 -28.62 23.70 -0.77
C VAL A 361 -27.37 22.87 -1.05
N PHE A 362 -27.47 21.95 -2.00
CA PHE A 362 -26.33 21.15 -2.40
C PHE A 362 -25.35 21.96 -3.24
N PRO A 363 -24.03 21.80 -3.03
CA PRO A 363 -23.02 22.55 -3.75
C PRO A 363 -22.89 22.06 -5.20
N GLU A 364 -22.42 22.97 -6.04
CA GLU A 364 -22.08 22.72 -7.44
C GLU A 364 -20.55 22.86 -7.63
N PRO A 365 -19.97 22.21 -8.65
CA PRO A 365 -18.55 22.35 -8.93
C PRO A 365 -18.20 23.79 -9.27
N ARG A 366 -16.97 24.18 -8.92
CA ARG A 366 -16.38 25.43 -9.41
C ARG A 366 -16.21 25.37 -10.92
N LYS A 367 -15.95 26.51 -11.56
CA LYS A 367 -15.58 26.52 -12.98
C LYS A 367 -14.30 25.71 -13.19
N PHE A 368 -14.30 24.85 -14.21
CA PHE A 368 -13.12 24.08 -14.58
C PHE A 368 -11.95 24.99 -14.96
N GLU A 369 -10.76 24.65 -14.46
CA GLU A 369 -9.49 25.31 -14.74
C GLU A 369 -8.50 24.26 -15.24
N PRO A 370 -7.99 24.36 -16.48
CA PRO A 370 -7.02 23.41 -17.02
C PRO A 370 -5.75 23.31 -16.17
N LEU A 371 -5.22 22.09 -16.01
CA LEU A 371 -3.89 21.89 -15.46
C LEU A 371 -2.85 22.41 -16.45
N THR A 372 -1.93 23.26 -15.98
CA THR A 372 -0.91 23.91 -16.83
C THR A 372 0.37 23.08 -16.95
N THR A 373 0.77 22.41 -15.87
CA THR A 373 1.85 21.40 -15.87
C THR A 373 1.64 20.45 -14.70
N PRO A 374 1.64 19.12 -14.89
CA PRO A 374 1.70 18.21 -13.75
C PRO A 374 3.07 18.35 -13.07
N LEU A 375 3.09 18.73 -11.80
CA LEU A 375 4.24 18.49 -10.94
C LEU A 375 4.45 16.97 -10.90
N TYR A 376 5.65 16.51 -11.19
CA TYR A 376 5.93 15.08 -11.34
C TYR A 376 7.19 14.73 -10.57
N PHE A 377 7.02 13.91 -9.54
CA PHE A 377 8.13 13.27 -8.88
C PHE A 377 8.72 12.21 -9.82
N ASP A 378 10.03 12.19 -10.01
CA ASP A 378 10.71 11.22 -10.88
C ASP A 378 11.65 10.35 -10.05
N LEU A 379 11.20 9.12 -9.75
CA LEU A 379 11.95 8.10 -9.02
C LEU A 379 13.28 7.75 -9.70
N LYS A 380 13.31 7.65 -11.03
CA LYS A 380 14.55 7.31 -11.76
C LYS A 380 15.57 8.44 -11.61
N LYS A 381 15.13 9.69 -11.71
CA LYS A 381 16.00 10.85 -11.49
C LYS A 381 16.46 10.96 -10.03
N ALA A 382 15.58 10.72 -9.07
CA ALA A 382 15.87 10.87 -7.65
C ALA A 382 16.75 9.74 -7.10
N PHE A 383 16.49 8.49 -7.50
CA PHE A 383 17.10 7.30 -6.89
C PHE A 383 17.81 6.37 -7.87
N GLY A 384 17.98 6.78 -9.13
CA GLY A 384 18.71 6.04 -10.17
C GLY A 384 20.01 5.41 -9.66
N ALA A 385 20.86 6.21 -9.03
CA ALA A 385 22.16 5.78 -8.51
C ALA A 385 22.09 4.95 -7.22
N ARG A 386 20.99 5.04 -6.46
CA ARG A 386 20.80 4.34 -5.17
C ARG A 386 20.08 2.99 -5.34
N GLY A 387 19.33 2.85 -6.43
CA GLY A 387 18.41 1.73 -6.64
C GLY A 387 17.20 1.78 -5.71
N LEU A 388 16.28 0.85 -5.92
CA LEU A 388 15.07 0.66 -5.11
C LEU A 388 15.17 -0.65 -4.32
N GLN A 389 14.35 -0.75 -3.27
CA GLN A 389 14.07 -2.00 -2.57
C GLN A 389 12.60 -2.36 -2.85
N VAL A 390 12.36 -3.58 -3.32
CA VAL A 390 11.01 -4.03 -3.68
C VAL A 390 10.74 -5.41 -3.09
N VAL A 391 9.61 -5.58 -2.41
CA VAL A 391 9.10 -6.91 -2.02
C VAL A 391 8.18 -7.40 -3.14
N VAL A 392 8.32 -8.67 -3.52
CA VAL A 392 7.55 -9.30 -4.60
C VAL A 392 6.67 -10.38 -4.00
N LYS A 393 5.40 -10.40 -4.40
CA LYS A 393 4.44 -11.49 -4.08
C LYS A 393 3.76 -11.93 -5.37
N LEU A 394 3.71 -13.23 -5.59
CA LEU A 394 3.06 -13.84 -6.76
C LEU A 394 2.06 -14.88 -6.27
N THR A 395 0.78 -14.62 -6.51
CA THR A 395 -0.31 -15.39 -5.89
C THR A 395 -1.35 -15.77 -6.92
N ASN A 396 -1.79 -17.02 -6.83
CA ASN A 396 -2.91 -17.58 -7.58
C ASN A 396 -4.08 -17.86 -6.65
N ILE A 397 -5.25 -17.34 -6.98
CA ILE A 397 -6.52 -17.64 -6.33
C ILE A 397 -7.23 -18.63 -7.25
N GLU A 398 -7.40 -19.87 -6.78
CA GLU A 398 -8.02 -20.98 -7.51
C GLU A 398 -9.34 -21.35 -6.83
N LEU A 399 -10.48 -20.92 -7.39
CA LEU A 399 -11.79 -21.36 -6.91
C LEU A 399 -12.25 -22.60 -7.68
N THR A 400 -12.78 -23.58 -6.95
CA THR A 400 -13.31 -24.82 -7.52
C THR A 400 -14.83 -24.86 -7.35
N PRO A 401 -15.57 -25.72 -8.08
CA PRO A 401 -17.00 -25.90 -7.83
C PRO A 401 -17.35 -26.21 -6.36
N GLU A 402 -16.44 -26.87 -5.64
CA GLU A 402 -16.57 -27.19 -4.21
C GLU A 402 -16.25 -26.01 -3.28
N LYS A 403 -15.43 -25.06 -3.75
CA LYS A 403 -15.05 -23.81 -3.04
C LYS A 403 -15.31 -22.61 -3.97
N PRO A 404 -16.58 -22.30 -4.29
CA PRO A 404 -16.91 -21.42 -5.41
C PRO A 404 -16.78 -19.92 -5.10
N LYS A 405 -16.57 -19.55 -3.83
CA LYS A 405 -16.51 -18.18 -3.37
C LYS A 405 -15.31 -17.94 -2.46
N TYR A 406 -14.70 -16.78 -2.65
CA TYR A 406 -13.72 -16.22 -1.74
C TYR A 406 -14.28 -14.89 -1.23
N GLU A 407 -14.49 -14.80 0.09
CA GLU A 407 -15.13 -13.66 0.77
C GLU A 407 -14.22 -12.43 0.87
N GLY A 408 -13.03 -12.47 0.26
CA GLY A 408 -12.07 -11.39 0.30
C GLY A 408 -11.24 -11.32 1.56
N GLU A 409 -10.35 -10.34 1.59
CA GLU A 409 -9.56 -9.99 2.77
C GLU A 409 -10.22 -8.79 3.45
N SER A 410 -10.28 -8.82 4.79
CA SER A 410 -10.70 -7.65 5.57
C SER A 410 -9.83 -6.44 5.24
N TRP A 411 -10.34 -5.23 5.42
CA TRP A 411 -9.56 -4.00 5.28
C TRP A 411 -8.21 -4.11 6.01
N HIS A 412 -7.12 -4.09 5.25
CA HIS A 412 -5.76 -4.11 5.78
C HIS A 412 -4.79 -3.34 4.86
N LEU A 413 -3.60 -3.09 5.38
CA LEU A 413 -2.43 -2.68 4.63
C LEU A 413 -1.39 -3.80 4.78
N GLU A 414 -0.67 -4.08 3.70
CA GLU A 414 0.34 -5.15 3.68
C GLU A 414 1.64 -4.68 4.37
N GLY A 415 2.25 -5.58 5.16
CA GLY A 415 3.51 -5.32 5.86
C GLY A 415 3.40 -4.76 7.28
N HIS A 416 4.57 -4.52 7.89
CA HIS A 416 4.80 -3.79 9.14
C HIS A 416 5.72 -2.58 8.85
N LEU A 417 5.98 -1.74 9.87
CA LEU A 417 6.90 -0.62 9.69
C LEU A 417 8.36 -1.06 9.46
N ASN A 418 8.72 -2.31 9.74
CA ASN A 418 10.02 -2.88 9.40
C ASN A 418 10.36 -2.73 7.91
N GLU A 419 9.36 -2.87 7.03
CA GLU A 419 9.56 -2.85 5.60
C GLU A 419 9.49 -1.44 5.00
N HIS A 420 8.94 -0.45 5.72
CA HIS A 420 8.75 0.91 5.21
C HIS A 420 8.08 0.96 3.82
N ILE A 421 7.04 0.14 3.60
CA ILE A 421 6.32 0.11 2.31
C ILE A 421 5.54 1.41 2.12
N VAL A 422 5.80 2.12 1.03
CA VAL A 422 5.19 3.42 0.70
C VAL A 422 4.25 3.36 -0.49
N ALA A 423 4.22 2.25 -1.22
CA ALA A 423 3.47 2.14 -2.46
C ALA A 423 3.26 0.66 -2.83
N THR A 424 2.04 0.27 -3.23
CA THR A 424 1.74 -1.10 -3.67
C THR A 424 1.20 -1.09 -5.09
N SER A 425 1.88 -1.82 -6.00
CA SER A 425 1.37 -2.12 -7.34
C SER A 425 0.79 -3.52 -7.39
N ILE A 426 -0.38 -3.68 -7.98
CA ILE A 426 -1.08 -4.95 -8.13
C ILE A 426 -1.44 -5.15 -9.59
N TYR A 427 -0.94 -6.22 -10.19
CA TYR A 427 -1.14 -6.56 -11.59
C TYR A 427 -1.91 -7.86 -11.74
N HIS A 428 -3.05 -7.80 -12.42
CA HIS A 428 -3.89 -8.96 -12.73
C HIS A 428 -3.49 -9.52 -14.08
N TYR A 429 -2.70 -10.58 -14.08
CA TYR A 429 -2.15 -11.12 -15.32
C TYR A 429 -2.94 -12.30 -15.88
N SER A 430 -3.88 -12.88 -15.13
CA SER A 430 -4.81 -13.88 -15.65
C SER A 430 -6.07 -13.93 -14.80
N SER A 431 -7.23 -13.96 -15.45
CA SER A 431 -8.53 -13.93 -14.82
C SER A 431 -9.57 -14.62 -15.71
N GLU A 432 -10.19 -15.71 -15.24
CA GLU A 432 -11.22 -16.42 -16.01
C GLU A 432 -12.37 -16.90 -15.13
N ASN A 433 -13.58 -16.93 -15.72
CA ASN A 433 -14.80 -17.40 -15.07
C ASN A 433 -15.15 -16.63 -13.79
N ILE A 434 -14.83 -15.32 -13.76
CA ILE A 434 -15.06 -14.43 -12.62
C ILE A 434 -16.00 -13.29 -13.00
N THR A 435 -16.89 -12.88 -12.08
CA THR A 435 -17.46 -11.53 -12.12
C THR A 435 -16.31 -10.54 -11.97
N THR A 436 -16.31 -9.44 -12.76
CA THR A 436 -15.24 -8.44 -12.70
C THR A 436 -14.99 -8.03 -11.24
N PRO A 437 -13.82 -8.32 -10.68
CA PRO A 437 -13.56 -8.06 -9.29
C PRO A 437 -13.33 -6.58 -9.09
N THR A 438 -13.73 -6.06 -7.94
CA THR A 438 -13.52 -4.66 -7.58
C THR A 438 -12.60 -4.53 -6.39
N MET A 439 -11.78 -3.48 -6.39
CA MET A 439 -10.98 -3.07 -5.23
C MET A 439 -11.59 -1.80 -4.64
N ALA A 440 -12.14 -1.89 -3.43
CA ALA A 440 -12.72 -0.75 -2.73
C ALA A 440 -11.65 0.07 -2.01
N PHE A 441 -11.87 1.36 -1.83
CA PHE A 441 -10.92 2.30 -1.25
C PHE A 441 -11.58 3.21 -0.22
N ARG A 442 -10.84 3.54 0.85
CA ARG A 442 -11.28 4.48 1.90
C ARG A 442 -10.13 5.36 2.38
N GLN A 443 -10.47 6.53 2.90
CA GLN A 443 -9.50 7.49 3.46
C GLN A 443 -9.95 8.00 4.82
N GLN A 444 -9.00 8.37 5.68
CA GLN A 444 -9.29 9.22 6.82
C GLN A 444 -9.40 10.68 6.38
N ILE A 445 -10.33 11.39 7.00
CA ILE A 445 -10.56 12.81 6.72
C ILE A 445 -10.08 13.70 7.87
N ASP A 446 -9.69 14.92 7.51
CA ASP A 446 -9.29 15.93 8.48
C ASP A 446 -10.50 16.53 9.18
N ASN A 447 -10.76 16.11 10.43
CA ASN A 447 -11.87 16.64 11.21
C ASN A 447 -11.76 18.15 11.46
N GLU A 448 -10.55 18.72 11.50
CA GLU A 448 -10.37 20.17 11.69
C GLU A 448 -10.92 21.00 10.51
N HIS A 449 -11.15 20.36 9.37
CA HIS A 449 -11.77 21.00 8.23
C HIS A 449 -13.18 21.51 8.58
N PHE A 450 -13.97 20.73 9.31
CA PHE A 450 -15.34 21.12 9.64
C PHE A 450 -15.36 22.29 10.63
N ASP A 451 -14.65 22.16 11.75
CA ASP A 451 -14.62 23.16 12.83
C ASP A 451 -13.97 24.50 12.43
N GLY A 452 -13.04 24.48 11.47
CA GLY A 452 -12.21 25.64 11.15
C GLY A 452 -12.45 26.27 9.77
N LYS A 453 -13.21 25.61 8.89
CA LYS A 453 -13.37 26.05 7.48
C LYS A 453 -14.80 26.12 6.98
N VAL A 454 -15.72 25.36 7.57
CA VAL A 454 -17.13 25.36 7.17
C VAL A 454 -17.91 26.24 8.14
N ILE A 455 -18.68 27.19 7.60
CA ILE A 455 -19.58 28.05 8.37
C ILE A 455 -20.94 27.36 8.45
N TYR A 456 -21.43 27.09 9.66
CA TYR A 456 -22.74 26.47 9.90
C TYR A 456 -23.41 27.04 11.15
N GLY A 457 -24.72 26.84 11.28
CA GLY A 457 -25.51 27.32 12.41
C GLY A 457 -25.23 26.54 13.71
N PRO A 458 -25.58 27.10 14.89
CA PRO A 458 -25.52 26.34 16.14
C PRO A 458 -26.48 25.13 16.07
N ASP A 459 -26.05 24.00 16.63
CA ASP A 459 -26.81 22.74 16.69
C ASP A 459 -27.26 22.20 15.31
N ASP A 460 -26.48 22.52 14.27
CA ASP A 460 -26.74 22.15 12.89
C ASP A 460 -25.71 21.16 12.35
N SER A 461 -26.04 19.86 12.41
CA SER A 461 -25.18 18.77 11.92
C SER A 461 -25.79 17.94 10.79
N ASP A 462 -27.07 18.12 10.48
CA ASP A 462 -27.79 17.34 9.44
C ASP A 462 -27.11 17.42 8.05
N TRP A 463 -26.47 18.55 7.75
CA TRP A 463 -25.78 18.76 6.48
C TRP A 463 -24.59 17.82 6.29
N LEU A 464 -23.94 17.35 7.36
CA LEU A 464 -22.70 16.58 7.28
C LEU A 464 -22.92 15.26 6.53
N LEU A 465 -24.03 14.57 6.84
CA LEU A 465 -24.39 13.30 6.19
C LEU A 465 -24.72 13.52 4.72
N HIS A 466 -25.45 14.58 4.40
CA HIS A 466 -25.88 14.84 3.03
C HIS A 466 -24.76 15.37 2.13
N ILE A 467 -23.85 16.20 2.66
CA ILE A 467 -22.77 16.82 1.89
C ILE A 467 -21.55 15.90 1.81
N PHE A 468 -21.16 15.27 2.91
CA PHE A 468 -19.91 14.52 3.02
C PHE A 468 -20.10 13.01 3.26
N GLY A 469 -21.33 12.54 3.50
CA GLY A 469 -21.57 11.12 3.79
C GLY A 469 -21.05 10.70 5.16
N CYS A 470 -20.91 11.65 6.08
CA CYS A 470 -20.36 11.44 7.41
C CYS A 470 -21.40 11.81 8.48
N GLU A 471 -21.29 11.22 9.67
CA GLU A 471 -22.19 11.51 10.79
C GLU A 471 -21.43 12.21 11.92
N GLU A 472 -22.12 13.09 12.65
CA GLU A 472 -21.59 13.64 13.90
C GLU A 472 -21.39 12.51 14.91
N ASP A 473 -20.29 12.54 15.65
CA ASP A 473 -19.81 11.46 16.52
C ASP A 473 -19.53 10.12 15.79
N GLY A 474 -19.58 10.12 14.45
CA GLY A 474 -19.21 8.99 13.60
C GLY A 474 -17.72 8.98 13.25
N PRO A 475 -17.19 7.87 12.68
CA PRO A 475 -15.78 7.76 12.34
C PRO A 475 -15.40 8.77 11.24
N ALA A 476 -14.26 9.45 11.40
CA ALA A 476 -13.67 10.37 10.44
C ALA A 476 -13.04 9.63 9.24
N VAL A 477 -13.85 8.83 8.55
CA VAL A 477 -13.47 7.99 7.41
C VAL A 477 -14.50 8.15 6.29
N GLN A 478 -14.02 8.31 5.06
CA GLN A 478 -14.85 8.30 3.85
C GLN A 478 -14.52 7.09 2.98
N GLU A 479 -15.57 6.38 2.53
CA GLU A 479 -15.47 5.40 1.46
C GLU A 479 -15.46 6.14 0.11
N LEU A 480 -14.41 5.91 -0.69
CA LEU A 480 -14.20 6.62 -1.96
C LEU A 480 -14.95 5.94 -3.12
N GLY A 481 -15.14 4.63 -3.01
CA GLY A 481 -15.70 3.78 -4.05
C GLY A 481 -14.74 2.66 -4.42
N SER A 482 -14.94 2.06 -5.60
CA SER A 482 -14.15 0.92 -6.05
C SER A 482 -13.67 1.05 -7.49
N VAL A 483 -12.63 0.27 -7.82
CA VAL A 483 -12.05 0.17 -9.17
C VAL A 483 -12.08 -1.28 -9.63
N ASP A 484 -12.51 -1.49 -10.87
CA ASP A 484 -12.45 -2.80 -11.51
C ASP A 484 -11.00 -3.27 -11.63
N ALA A 485 -10.71 -4.45 -11.10
CA ALA A 485 -9.41 -5.11 -11.12
C ALA A 485 -9.35 -6.14 -12.26
N LYS A 486 -9.60 -5.67 -13.48
CA LYS A 486 -9.62 -6.49 -14.70
C LYS A 486 -8.25 -7.02 -15.09
N GLU A 487 -8.23 -8.11 -15.86
CA GLU A 487 -6.99 -8.63 -16.47
C GLU A 487 -6.31 -7.55 -17.32
N GLY A 488 -4.98 -7.49 -17.23
CA GLY A 488 -4.16 -6.50 -17.94
C GLY A 488 -4.08 -5.13 -17.26
N ARG A 489 -4.88 -4.88 -16.21
CA ARG A 489 -4.80 -3.63 -15.44
C ARG A 489 -3.71 -3.69 -14.38
N LEU A 490 -2.85 -2.69 -14.40
CA LEU A 490 -1.95 -2.35 -13.31
C LEU A 490 -2.63 -1.29 -12.42
N LEU A 491 -2.83 -1.63 -11.16
CA LEU A 491 -3.43 -0.76 -10.16
C LEU A 491 -2.40 -0.41 -9.09
N HIS A 492 -2.42 0.82 -8.62
CA HIS A 492 -1.49 1.32 -7.63
C HIS A 492 -2.23 2.09 -6.52
N SER A 493 -1.88 1.86 -5.26
CA SER A 493 -2.51 2.52 -4.11
C SER A 493 -1.59 2.58 -2.88
N GLN A 494 -1.84 3.57 -2.00
CA GLN A 494 -1.31 3.66 -0.63
C GLN A 494 -2.35 3.37 0.46
N ILE A 495 -3.61 3.12 0.08
CA ILE A 495 -4.76 3.08 0.98
C ILE A 495 -5.42 1.68 1.01
N PHE A 496 -6.18 1.45 2.08
CA PHE A 496 -6.83 0.18 2.41
C PHE A 496 -7.78 -0.32 1.31
N PHE A 497 -7.87 -1.64 1.13
CA PHE A 497 -8.81 -2.26 0.20
C PHE A 497 -9.43 -3.59 0.67
N ASN A 498 -10.50 -4.01 -0.01
CA ASN A 498 -11.19 -5.31 0.10
C ASN A 498 -11.53 -5.83 -1.33
N LEU A 499 -11.72 -7.15 -1.49
CA LEU A 499 -11.78 -7.86 -2.76
C LEU A 499 -12.73 -9.09 -2.73
N GLU A 500 -13.88 -9.06 -3.42
CA GLU A 500 -14.80 -10.24 -3.53
C GLU A 500 -14.61 -11.04 -4.83
N LEU A 501 -14.74 -12.39 -4.81
CA LEU A 501 -14.42 -13.25 -5.96
C LEU A 501 -15.25 -14.56 -6.14
N SER A 502 -15.39 -14.99 -7.42
CA SER A 502 -15.74 -16.34 -7.93
C SER A 502 -14.82 -16.72 -9.11
N GLY A 503 -14.35 -17.96 -9.32
CA GLY A 503 -13.44 -18.40 -10.43
C GLY A 503 -11.92 -18.27 -10.18
N HIS A 504 -11.05 -18.16 -11.20
CA HIS A 504 -9.58 -18.07 -10.98
C HIS A 504 -9.00 -16.68 -11.23
N ARG A 505 -7.98 -16.32 -10.46
CA ARG A 505 -7.26 -15.05 -10.59
C ARG A 505 -5.79 -15.22 -10.26
N LYS A 506 -4.91 -14.60 -11.04
CA LYS A 506 -3.48 -14.63 -10.81
C LYS A 506 -2.90 -13.22 -10.77
N ILE A 507 -2.09 -12.96 -9.75
CA ILE A 507 -1.70 -11.61 -9.33
C ILE A 507 -0.19 -11.54 -9.09
N VAL A 508 0.45 -10.48 -9.60
CA VAL A 508 1.76 -10.01 -9.13
C VAL A 508 1.53 -8.77 -8.27
N ALA A 509 2.04 -8.76 -7.04
CA ALA A 509 2.10 -7.56 -6.21
C ALA A 509 3.56 -7.12 -5.99
N LEU A 510 3.82 -5.83 -6.17
CA LEU A 510 5.11 -5.18 -5.92
C LEU A 510 4.93 -4.15 -4.82
N PHE A 511 5.64 -4.31 -3.71
CA PHE A 511 5.63 -3.37 -2.59
C PHE A 511 6.92 -2.56 -2.61
N LEU A 512 6.80 -1.27 -2.92
CA LEU A 512 7.92 -0.33 -2.94
C LEU A 512 8.27 0.07 -1.51
N VAL A 513 9.49 -0.23 -1.09
CA VAL A 513 10.08 0.30 0.14
C VAL A 513 10.50 1.75 -0.09
N ASP A 514 10.32 2.61 0.92
CA ASP A 514 10.72 4.02 0.86
C ASP A 514 12.19 4.17 0.43
N PRO A 515 12.49 4.74 -0.75
CA PRO A 515 13.86 4.87 -1.22
C PRO A 515 14.76 5.78 -0.37
N HIS A 516 14.17 6.60 0.52
CA HIS A 516 14.91 7.45 1.46
C HIS A 516 15.53 6.68 2.64
N ILE A 517 15.15 5.41 2.86
CA ILE A 517 15.77 4.52 3.85
C ILE A 517 16.22 3.23 3.16
N LYS A 518 17.20 2.54 3.76
CA LYS A 518 17.55 1.17 3.37
C LYS A 518 17.21 0.27 4.55
N VAL A 519 16.41 -0.75 4.30
CA VAL A 519 16.11 -1.82 5.26
C VAL A 519 16.97 -3.05 4.96
N ILE A 520 17.06 -4.00 5.89
CA ILE A 520 17.74 -5.28 5.65
C ILE A 520 17.05 -6.00 4.47
N SER A 521 17.82 -6.27 3.41
CA SER A 521 17.34 -6.88 2.16
C SER A 521 17.98 -8.24 1.90
N THR A 522 17.58 -8.90 0.81
CA THR A 522 18.23 -10.12 0.32
C THR A 522 19.67 -9.90 -0.16
N ALA A 523 20.12 -8.66 -0.31
CA ALA A 523 21.54 -8.36 -0.49
C ALA A 523 22.31 -8.44 0.84
N ASN A 524 21.65 -8.21 1.97
CA ASN A 524 22.28 -8.30 3.30
C ASN A 524 22.12 -9.69 3.92
N VAL A 525 21.06 -10.42 3.59
CA VAL A 525 20.79 -11.77 4.08
C VAL A 525 20.95 -12.74 2.92
N PRO A 526 22.00 -13.59 2.90
CA PRO A 526 22.15 -14.64 1.90
C PRO A 526 20.99 -15.65 1.97
N CYS A 527 20.90 -16.56 1.00
CA CYS A 527 19.78 -17.50 0.97
C CYS A 527 19.67 -18.29 2.30
N GLN A 528 18.44 -18.53 2.73
CA GLN A 528 18.15 -19.18 4.01
C GLN A 528 17.55 -20.58 3.81
N GLN A 529 17.39 -21.00 2.56
CA GLN A 529 16.81 -22.27 2.14
C GLN A 529 17.84 -23.39 2.27
N GLN A 530 17.57 -24.35 3.16
CA GLN A 530 18.47 -25.49 3.36
C GLN A 530 18.65 -26.34 2.11
N GLU A 531 17.57 -26.53 1.34
CA GLU A 531 17.60 -27.27 0.08
C GLU A 531 18.58 -26.66 -0.94
N TRP A 532 18.52 -25.34 -1.15
CA TRP A 532 19.37 -24.64 -2.12
C TRP A 532 20.85 -24.75 -1.74
N TRP A 533 21.14 -24.57 -0.45
CA TRP A 533 22.47 -24.74 0.11
C TRP A 533 22.98 -26.17 -0.04
N TRP A 534 22.12 -27.16 0.22
CA TRP A 534 22.48 -28.56 0.14
C TRP A 534 22.77 -29.01 -1.30
N GLU A 535 21.92 -28.62 -2.25
CA GLU A 535 22.14 -28.87 -3.68
C GLU A 535 23.49 -28.29 -4.13
N LYS A 536 23.81 -27.07 -3.71
CA LYS A 536 25.07 -26.41 -4.04
C LYS A 536 26.29 -27.12 -3.44
N ILE A 537 26.21 -27.59 -2.20
CA ILE A 537 27.28 -28.41 -1.60
C ILE A 537 27.48 -29.69 -2.41
N MET A 538 26.40 -30.40 -2.71
CA MET A 538 26.47 -31.68 -3.41
C MET A 538 27.02 -31.54 -4.84
N THR A 539 26.66 -30.48 -5.55
CA THR A 539 27.17 -30.18 -6.90
C THR A 539 28.65 -29.74 -6.87
N THR A 540 29.04 -28.91 -5.91
CA THR A 540 30.42 -28.46 -5.73
C THR A 540 31.36 -29.61 -5.34
N ASP A 541 30.92 -30.50 -4.44
CA ASP A 541 31.71 -31.65 -4.02
C ASP A 541 31.87 -32.69 -5.14
N LYS A 542 30.89 -32.85 -6.04
CA LYS A 542 31.00 -33.72 -7.23
C LYS A 542 32.01 -33.20 -8.26
N THR A 543 32.27 -31.90 -8.29
CA THR A 543 33.14 -31.25 -9.29
C THR A 543 34.56 -31.02 -8.78
N ARG A 544 34.84 -31.28 -7.50
CA ARG A 544 36.21 -31.22 -6.94
C ARG A 544 37.09 -32.34 -7.52
N PRO A 545 38.30 -32.02 -8.02
CA PRO A 545 39.25 -33.05 -8.43
C PRO A 545 39.66 -33.89 -7.22
N ALA A 546 39.66 -35.23 -7.39
CA ALA A 546 40.08 -36.18 -6.37
C ALA A 546 41.59 -36.07 -6.12
N VAL A 547 42.02 -35.04 -5.39
CA VAL A 547 43.38 -34.94 -4.87
C VAL A 547 43.38 -35.60 -3.51
N GLU A 548 43.90 -36.83 -3.43
CA GLU A 548 44.20 -37.51 -2.17
C GLU A 548 45.30 -36.75 -1.43
N VAL A 549 44.92 -35.73 -0.67
CA VAL A 549 45.79 -35.16 0.35
C VAL A 549 45.54 -35.93 1.65
N LYS A 550 46.55 -36.68 2.10
CA LYS A 550 46.53 -37.37 3.40
C LYS A 550 46.12 -36.38 4.51
N GLY A 551 44.97 -36.63 5.15
CA GLY A 551 44.45 -35.83 6.26
C GLY A 551 43.20 -34.99 5.94
N VAL A 552 42.67 -35.03 4.71
CA VAL A 552 41.42 -34.35 4.34
C VAL A 552 40.22 -35.23 4.67
N ARG A 553 39.19 -34.65 5.31
CA ARG A 553 37.93 -35.33 5.66
C ARG A 553 37.23 -35.83 4.38
N PRO A 554 36.50 -36.96 4.41
CA PRO A 554 35.70 -37.39 3.28
C PRO A 554 34.77 -36.27 2.81
N SER A 555 34.61 -36.13 1.50
CA SER A 555 33.63 -35.23 0.89
C SER A 555 32.22 -35.61 1.37
N VAL A 556 31.31 -34.65 1.55
CA VAL A 556 29.94 -34.95 2.05
C VAL A 556 29.21 -35.85 1.05
N SER A 557 29.49 -35.68 -0.24
CA SER A 557 28.98 -36.55 -1.31
C SER A 557 29.47 -38.00 -1.27
N GLN A 558 30.49 -38.32 -0.46
CA GLN A 558 31.12 -39.65 -0.38
C GLN A 558 30.67 -40.46 0.85
N VAL A 559 29.95 -39.86 1.79
CA VAL A 559 29.37 -40.59 2.94
C VAL A 559 28.03 -41.24 2.56
N PRO A 560 27.61 -42.34 3.22
CA PRO A 560 26.31 -42.97 3.02
C PRO A 560 25.14 -41.98 3.16
N ILE A 561 24.04 -42.24 2.44
CA ILE A 561 22.87 -41.34 2.39
C ILE A 561 22.27 -41.11 3.77
N GLU A 562 22.32 -42.11 4.66
CA GLU A 562 21.80 -42.00 6.02
C GLU A 562 22.60 -40.99 6.86
N LEU A 563 23.91 -40.89 6.63
CA LEU A 563 24.75 -39.88 7.27
C LEU A 563 24.59 -38.51 6.63
N GLN A 564 24.31 -38.46 5.32
CA GLN A 564 23.95 -37.22 4.62
C GLN A 564 22.65 -36.63 5.18
N GLU A 565 21.62 -37.47 5.33
CA GLU A 565 20.33 -37.11 5.94
C GLU A 565 20.51 -36.71 7.41
N GLY A 566 21.32 -37.44 8.18
CA GLY A 566 21.63 -37.09 9.56
C GLY A 566 22.31 -35.71 9.68
N ILE A 567 23.28 -35.41 8.80
CA ILE A 567 23.91 -34.07 8.75
C ILE A 567 22.86 -33.00 8.43
N LEU A 568 21.96 -33.25 7.47
CA LEU A 568 20.95 -32.29 7.08
C LEU A 568 19.95 -32.01 8.23
N GLN A 569 19.58 -33.04 9.00
CA GLN A 569 18.69 -32.93 10.15
C GLN A 569 19.34 -32.21 11.35
N ASP A 570 20.65 -32.34 11.53
CA ASP A 570 21.39 -31.75 12.66
C ASP A 570 21.82 -30.28 12.43
N VAL A 571 21.56 -29.70 11.25
CA VAL A 571 21.94 -28.32 10.92
C VAL A 571 20.89 -27.33 11.42
N ASP A 572 21.27 -26.45 12.35
CA ASP A 572 20.40 -25.41 12.92
C ASP A 572 20.05 -24.26 11.95
N PHE A 573 20.91 -24.01 10.95
CA PHE A 573 20.74 -23.01 9.89
C PHE A 573 21.62 -23.40 8.70
N PRO A 574 21.15 -23.29 7.43
CA PRO A 574 19.89 -22.70 6.94
C PRO A 574 18.61 -23.46 7.34
N PHE A 575 17.45 -22.82 7.17
CA PHE A 575 16.14 -23.36 7.56
C PHE A 575 15.62 -24.38 6.55
N ASP A 576 15.14 -25.51 7.05
CA ASP A 576 14.34 -26.45 6.26
C ASP A 576 12.94 -25.88 5.97
N LEU A 577 12.20 -26.56 5.09
CA LEU A 577 10.87 -26.13 4.66
C LEU A 577 9.83 -26.15 5.79
N GLU A 578 9.90 -27.12 6.70
CA GLU A 578 8.93 -27.26 7.78
C GLU A 578 9.13 -26.16 8.83
N GLN A 579 10.38 -25.90 9.22
CA GLN A 579 10.75 -24.76 10.05
C GLN A 579 10.32 -23.43 9.42
N ALA A 580 10.51 -23.26 8.11
CA ALA A 580 10.10 -22.05 7.40
C ALA A 580 8.57 -21.88 7.40
N LYS A 581 7.80 -22.96 7.24
CA LYS A 581 6.33 -22.92 7.34
C LYS A 581 5.85 -22.60 8.76
N GLU A 582 6.49 -23.15 9.78
CA GLU A 582 6.18 -22.83 11.18
C GLU A 582 6.40 -21.34 11.47
N LEU A 583 7.57 -20.81 11.08
CA LEU A 583 7.88 -19.39 11.22
C LEU A 583 6.91 -18.51 10.43
N ARG A 584 6.50 -18.94 9.23
CA ARG A 584 5.50 -18.24 8.43
C ARG A 584 4.16 -18.15 9.17
N LEU A 585 3.70 -19.23 9.80
CA LEU A 585 2.44 -19.22 10.58
C LEU A 585 2.49 -18.22 11.73
N GLU A 586 3.61 -18.17 12.44
CA GLU A 586 3.83 -17.18 13.50
C GLU A 586 3.82 -15.74 12.97
N LEU A 587 4.49 -15.49 11.85
CA LEU A 587 4.53 -14.18 11.19
C LEU A 587 3.12 -13.73 10.76
N ILE A 588 2.34 -14.62 10.13
CA ILE A 588 0.99 -14.30 9.65
C ILE A 588 0.06 -13.98 10.82
N GLU A 589 0.14 -14.73 11.93
CA GLU A 589 -0.69 -14.47 13.11
C GLU A 589 -0.31 -13.14 13.79
N GLU A 590 0.98 -12.81 13.84
CA GLU A 590 1.47 -11.51 14.32
C GLU A 590 0.88 -10.37 13.49
N ARG A 591 0.97 -10.48 12.16
CA ARG A 591 0.45 -9.48 11.22
C ARG A 591 -1.07 -9.36 11.26
N LYS A 592 -1.80 -10.47 11.37
CA LYS A 592 -3.25 -10.46 11.53
C LYS A 592 -3.66 -9.70 12.80
N THR A 593 -2.94 -9.92 13.90
CA THR A 593 -3.18 -9.20 15.16
C THR A 593 -2.92 -7.71 15.00
N PHE A 594 -1.82 -7.32 14.34
CA PHE A 594 -1.50 -5.92 14.10
C PHE A 594 -2.51 -5.25 13.14
N ALA A 595 -2.87 -5.91 12.04
CA ALA A 595 -3.85 -5.42 11.08
C ALA A 595 -5.21 -5.14 11.74
N LEU A 596 -5.69 -6.02 12.63
CA LEU A 596 -6.92 -5.79 13.40
C LEU A 596 -6.83 -4.54 14.30
N LYS A 597 -5.68 -4.31 14.95
CA LYS A 597 -5.46 -3.12 15.77
C LYS A 597 -5.38 -1.85 14.94
N SER A 598 -4.61 -1.89 13.85
CA SER A 598 -4.45 -0.78 12.91
C SER A 598 -5.78 -0.39 12.28
N SER A 599 -6.59 -1.37 11.85
CA SER A 599 -7.93 -1.12 11.30
C SER A 599 -8.91 -0.54 12.32
N LYS A 600 -8.83 -0.90 13.60
CA LYS A 600 -9.61 -0.25 14.67
C LYS A 600 -9.15 1.19 14.89
N ALA A 601 -7.85 1.42 14.96
CA ALA A 601 -7.28 2.74 15.11
C ALA A 601 -7.65 3.66 13.93
N PHE A 602 -7.67 3.11 12.72
CA PHE A 602 -8.05 3.83 11.50
C PHE A 602 -9.45 4.47 11.59
N VAL A 603 -10.39 3.86 12.33
CA VAL A 603 -11.76 4.37 12.51
C VAL A 603 -11.99 5.00 13.90
N GLN A 604 -10.95 5.19 14.71
CA GLN A 604 -11.09 5.61 16.11
C GLN A 604 -11.26 7.13 16.30
N THR A 605 -10.91 7.94 15.30
CA THR A 605 -11.12 9.40 15.39
C THR A 605 -12.54 9.69 14.98
N ASP A 606 -13.33 10.22 15.91
CA ASP A 606 -14.71 10.62 15.63
C ASP A 606 -14.75 12.06 15.11
N ILE A 607 -15.75 12.33 14.27
CA ILE A 607 -16.08 13.68 13.82
C ILE A 607 -16.78 14.39 14.96
N SER A 608 -16.23 15.53 15.35
CA SER A 608 -16.82 16.40 16.36
C SER A 608 -16.95 17.78 15.77
N LEU A 609 -18.16 18.32 15.79
CA LEU A 609 -18.47 19.70 15.43
C LEU A 609 -18.38 20.55 16.70
N THR A 610 -17.29 21.28 16.88
CA THR A 610 -17.07 22.07 18.10
C THR A 610 -17.89 23.35 18.05
N GLN A 611 -18.75 23.56 19.05
CA GLN A 611 -19.49 24.82 19.23
C GLN A 611 -18.53 25.96 19.64
N TYR A 612 -17.98 26.70 18.69
CA TYR A 612 -17.42 28.02 19.01
C TYR A 612 -18.56 29.01 19.20
N VAL A 613 -19.00 29.18 20.44
CA VAL A 613 -19.74 30.38 20.86
C VAL A 613 -18.78 31.55 20.71
N GLN A 614 -18.87 32.29 19.60
CA GLN A 614 -18.24 33.61 19.47
C GLN A 614 -19.09 34.69 20.14
#